data_AF-A0A0F0FHT2-F1
#
_entry.id   AF-A0A0F0FHT2-F1
#
_cell.length_a   1.000
_cell.length_b   1.000
_cell.length_c   1.000
_cell.angle_alpha   90.00
_cell.angle_beta   90.00
_cell.angle_gamma   90.00
#
_symmetry.space_group_name_H-M   'P 1'
#
loop_
_entity.id
_entity.type
_entity.pdbx_description
1 polymer ?
#
loop_
_entity_poly.entity_id
_entity_poly.type
_entity_poly.pdbx_seq_one_letter_code
_entity_poly.pdbx_strand_id
1 'polypeptide(L)'
;MDILDALRLAPSADLYRLYLTIGRMLDDPKRILESRRHLHIGMTVSYVADDLIQPLRQGRILELRQTQAVIEDTATRRRWALPYAAVIA
;
A
#
# COMPACT_ATOMS: atom_id res chain seq x y z
N MET A 1 -1.81 -25.41 -1.06
CA MET A 1 -0.56 -24.75 -0.63
C MET A 1 -0.84 -23.26 -0.72
N ASP A 2 -0.75 -22.54 0.41
CA ASP A 2 -0.91 -21.09 0.41
C ASP A 2 0.25 -20.46 -0.37
N ILE A 3 0.02 -19.32 -1.03
CA ILE A 3 1.06 -18.57 -1.73
C ILE A 3 2.19 -18.20 -0.78
N LEU A 4 1.88 -17.91 0.50
CA LEU A 4 2.88 -17.61 1.51
C LEU A 4 3.78 -18.82 1.81
N ASP A 5 3.24 -20.05 1.80
CA ASP A 5 4.04 -21.26 1.98
C ASP A 5 4.96 -21.51 0.79
N ALA A 6 4.49 -21.26 -0.43
CA ALA A 6 5.32 -21.35 -1.64
C ALA A 6 6.48 -20.36 -1.61
N LEU A 7 6.25 -19.13 -1.11
CA LEU A 7 7.30 -18.12 -0.96
C LEU A 7 8.33 -18.51 0.10
N ARG A 8 7.93 -19.16 1.21
CA ARG A 8 8.87 -19.63 2.24
C ARG A 8 9.84 -20.69 1.73
N LEU A 9 9.43 -21.47 0.74
CA LEU A 9 10.26 -22.53 0.14
C LEU A 9 11.02 -22.08 -1.11
N ALA A 10 10.78 -20.86 -1.59
CA ALA A 10 11.37 -20.37 -2.82
C ALA A 10 12.86 -19.96 -2.62
N PRO A 11 13.72 -20.20 -3.62
CA PRO A 11 15.08 -19.65 -3.62
C PRO A 11 15.08 -18.12 -3.53
N SER A 12 16.08 -17.53 -2.86
CA SER A 12 16.16 -16.07 -2.68
C SER A 12 16.20 -15.30 -4.01
N ALA A 13 16.78 -15.87 -5.06
CA ALA A 13 16.78 -15.27 -6.39
C ALA A 13 15.36 -15.11 -6.97
N ASP A 14 14.48 -16.09 -6.74
CA ASP A 14 13.10 -16.04 -7.20
C ASP A 14 12.28 -15.05 -6.37
N LEU A 15 12.51 -15.00 -5.06
CA LEU A 15 11.93 -13.97 -4.19
C LEU A 15 12.33 -12.56 -4.64
N TYR A 16 13.59 -12.37 -5.02
CA TYR A 16 14.06 -11.08 -5.51
C TYR A 16 13.45 -10.71 -6.88
N ARG A 17 13.35 -11.67 -7.80
CA ARG A 17 12.64 -11.46 -9.09
C ARG A 17 11.19 -11.09 -8.87
N LEU A 18 10.52 -11.75 -7.93
CA LEU A 18 9.15 -11.44 -7.56
C LEU A 18 9.05 -10.04 -6.94
N TYR A 19 9.93 -9.67 -6.01
CA TYR A 19 10.00 -8.33 -5.44
C TYR A 19 10.12 -7.24 -6.52
N LEU A 20 11.02 -7.41 -7.48
CA LEU A 20 11.19 -6.47 -8.60
C LEU A 20 9.95 -6.40 -9.50
N THR A 21 9.31 -7.55 -9.75
CA THR A 21 8.11 -7.63 -10.58
C THR A 21 6.93 -6.95 -9.91
N ILE A 22 6.72 -7.22 -8.61
CA ILE A 22 5.69 -6.57 -7.81
C ILE A 22 5.94 -5.06 -7.74
N GLY A 23 7.18 -4.62 -7.50
CA GLY A 23 7.52 -3.19 -7.50
C GLY A 23 7.07 -2.49 -8.79
N ARG A 24 7.41 -3.06 -9.96
CA ARG A 24 6.97 -2.52 -11.26
C ARG A 24 5.45 -2.52 -11.42
N MET A 25 4.75 -3.54 -10.89
CA MET A 25 3.29 -3.59 -10.93
C MET A 25 2.67 -2.53 -10.01
N LEU A 26 3.24 -2.26 -8.84
CA LEU A 26 2.75 -1.23 -7.93
C LEU A 26 2.98 0.18 -8.49
N ASP A 27 4.03 0.36 -9.27
CA ASP A 27 4.37 1.62 -9.95
C ASP A 27 3.64 1.81 -11.30
N ASP A 28 2.82 0.84 -11.75
CA ASP A 28 2.06 0.96 -13.00
C ASP A 28 1.07 2.15 -12.93
N PRO A 29 1.21 3.18 -13.80
CA PRO A 29 0.34 4.35 -13.78
C PRO A 29 -1.15 4.02 -13.89
N LYS A 30 -1.50 2.94 -14.59
CA LYS A 30 -2.90 2.50 -14.69
C LYS A 30 -3.41 2.04 -13.33
N ARG A 31 -2.65 1.20 -12.63
CA ARG A 31 -3.01 0.73 -11.27
C ARG A 31 -3.09 1.89 -10.28
N ILE A 32 -2.14 2.82 -10.35
CA ILE A 32 -2.15 4.02 -9.52
C ILE A 32 -3.43 4.83 -9.74
N LEU A 33 -3.78 5.11 -11.00
CA LEU A 33 -4.98 5.87 -11.34
C LEU A 33 -6.23 5.13 -10.88
N GLU A 34 -6.26 3.81 -11.07
CA GLU A 34 -7.36 2.95 -10.68
C GLU A 34 -7.60 2.97 -9.17
N SER A 35 -6.55 2.93 -8.34
CA SER A 35 -6.67 3.06 -6.88
C SER A 35 -7.03 4.48 -6.46
N ARG A 36 -6.44 5.50 -7.10
CA ARG A 36 -6.63 6.91 -6.74
C ARG A 36 -8.05 7.43 -7.03
N ARG A 37 -8.72 6.94 -8.08
CA ARG A 37 -9.96 7.56 -8.60
C ARG A 37 -11.10 7.66 -7.59
N HIS A 38 -11.11 6.79 -6.58
CA HIS A 38 -12.16 6.73 -5.56
C HIS A 38 -11.82 7.51 -4.29
N LEU A 39 -10.60 8.05 -4.20
CA LEU A 39 -10.08 8.68 -3.00
C LEU A 39 -10.26 10.20 -3.05
N HIS A 40 -10.65 10.76 -1.91
CA HIS A 40 -10.90 12.19 -1.77
C HIS A 40 -10.20 12.73 -0.53
N ILE A 41 -9.78 13.99 -0.58
CA ILE A 41 -9.22 14.67 0.60
C ILE A 41 -10.31 14.73 1.67
N GLY A 42 -9.93 14.38 2.90
CA GLY A 42 -10.82 14.30 4.04
C GLY A 42 -11.50 12.96 4.26
N MET A 43 -11.36 12.02 3.33
CA MET A 43 -11.91 10.67 3.44
C MET A 43 -11.18 9.86 4.53
N THR A 44 -11.94 9.11 5.33
CA THR A 44 -11.39 8.09 6.22
C THR A 44 -11.14 6.82 5.43
N VAL A 45 -9.94 6.27 5.54
CA VAL A 45 -9.50 5.08 4.81
C VAL A 45 -8.77 4.12 5.75
N SER A 46 -8.79 2.84 5.37
CA SER A 46 -7.91 1.84 5.96
C SER A 46 -6.60 1.81 5.16
N TYR A 47 -5.48 1.49 5.80
CA TYR A 47 -4.20 1.41 5.12
C TYR A 47 -3.25 0.40 5.75
N VAL A 48 -2.34 -0.12 4.92
CA VAL A 48 -1.21 -0.94 5.35
C VAL A 48 0.02 -0.04 5.51
N ALA A 49 0.81 -0.27 6.56
CA ALA A 49 1.99 0.53 6.86
C ALA A 49 3.24 -0.36 6.98
N ASP A 50 4.14 0.01 7.89
CA ASP A 50 5.42 -0.65 8.19
C ASP A 50 5.30 -2.04 8.81
N ASP A 51 4.11 -2.44 9.25
CA ASP A 51 3.88 -3.73 9.90
C ASP A 51 3.01 -4.64 9.03
N LEU A 52 3.59 -5.78 8.64
CA LEU A 52 2.97 -6.80 7.80
C LEU A 52 1.96 -7.68 8.56
N ILE A 53 2.01 -7.69 9.89
CA ILE A 53 1.24 -8.60 10.75
C ILE A 53 0.12 -7.86 11.47
N GLN A 54 0.28 -6.56 11.72
CA GLN A 54 -0.76 -5.76 12.36
C GLN A 54 -2.01 -5.59 11.49
N PRO A 55 -3.19 -5.45 12.12
CA PRO A 55 -4.42 -5.13 11.42
C PRO A 55 -4.29 -3.79 10.67
N LEU A 56 -5.12 -3.64 9.63
CA LEU A 56 -5.22 -2.39 8.88
C LEU A 56 -5.41 -1.21 9.83
N ARG A 57 -4.57 -0.18 9.66
CA ARG A 57 -4.69 1.08 10.41
C ARG A 57 -5.74 1.95 9.76
N GLN A 58 -6.36 2.82 10.53
CA GLN A 58 -7.31 3.81 10.02
C GLN A 58 -6.71 5.21 10.07
N GLY A 59 -7.01 6.00 9.04
CA GLY A 59 -6.56 7.39 8.97
C GLY A 59 -7.39 8.22 8.00
N ARG A 60 -7.10 9.52 7.98
CA ARG A 60 -7.77 10.48 7.10
C ARG A 60 -6.82 10.97 6.01
N ILE A 61 -7.30 11.00 4.77
CA ILE A 61 -6.53 11.57 3.65
C ILE A 61 -6.39 13.08 3.83
N LEU A 62 -5.15 13.55 3.87
CA LEU A 62 -4.81 14.97 3.92
C LEU A 62 -4.41 15.52 2.55
N GLU A 63 -3.75 14.72 1.72
CA GLU A 63 -3.21 15.15 0.43
C GLU A 63 -3.21 13.97 -0.56
N LEU A 64 -3.42 14.27 -1.85
CA LEU A 64 -3.33 13.32 -2.95
C LEU A 64 -2.24 13.79 -3.92
N ARG A 65 -1.08 13.13 -3.88
CA ARG A 65 0.08 13.42 -4.73
C ARG A 65 -0.01 12.65 -6.05
N GLN A 66 1.03 12.76 -6.86
CA GLN A 66 1.07 12.07 -8.15
C GLN A 66 0.99 10.54 -7.99
N THR A 67 1.78 9.96 -7.07
CA THR A 67 1.89 8.50 -6.88
C THR A 67 1.55 8.04 -5.45
N GLN A 68 1.22 8.97 -4.55
CA GLN A 68 1.05 8.69 -3.12
C GLN A 68 -0.15 9.44 -2.52
N ALA A 69 -0.76 8.86 -1.48
CA ALA A 69 -1.66 9.55 -0.58
C ALA A 69 -0.92 9.93 0.71
N VAL A 70 -1.18 11.13 1.23
CA VAL A 70 -0.76 11.49 2.59
C VAL A 70 -1.92 11.25 3.52
N ILE A 71 -1.72 10.36 4.49
CA ILE A 71 -2.73 9.95 5.47
C ILE A 71 -2.27 10.40 6.86
N GLU A 72 -3.18 10.97 7.63
CA GLU A 72 -2.99 11.17 9.06
C GLU A 72 -3.62 9.99 9.81
N ASP A 73 -2.79 9.27 10.55
CA ASP A 73 -3.23 8.15 11.38
C ASP A 73 -4.15 8.63 12.51
N THR A 74 -5.29 7.98 12.68
CA THR A 74 -6.30 8.41 13.65
C THR A 74 -5.83 8.27 15.11
N ALA A 75 -5.01 7.26 15.41
CA ALA A 75 -4.58 6.96 16.78
C ALA A 75 -3.37 7.81 17.20
N THR A 76 -2.40 7.96 16.31
CA THR A 76 -1.10 8.59 16.60
C THR A 76 -0.98 10.00 16.06
N ARG A 77 -1.91 10.45 15.21
CA ARG A 77 -1.87 11.73 14.47
C ARG A 77 -0.62 11.88 13.61
N ARG A 78 0.13 10.79 13.38
CA ARG A 78 1.32 10.77 12.54
C ARG A 78 0.90 10.80 11.08
N ARG A 79 1.66 11.52 10.27
CA ARG A 79 1.45 11.59 8.82
C ARG A 79 2.30 10.55 8.10
N TRP A 80 1.67 9.86 7.16
CA TRP A 80 2.29 8.83 6.32
C TRP A 80 2.08 9.17 4.86
N ALA A 81 3.16 9.19 4.08
CA ALA A 81 3.08 9.25 2.62
C ALA A 81 3.17 7.82 2.09
N LEU A 82 2.06 7.29 1.59
CA LEU A 82 1.95 5.89 1.20
C LEU A 82 1.58 5.78 -0.28
N PRO A 83 2.12 4.79 -1.01
CA PRO A 83 1.64 4.47 -2.35
C PRO A 83 0.14 4.22 -2.34
N TYR A 84 -0.56 4.56 -3.42
CA TYR A 84 -2.00 4.33 -3.52
C TYR A 84 -2.40 2.86 -3.33
N ALA A 85 -1.53 1.92 -3.70
CA ALA A 85 -1.76 0.49 -3.50
C ALA A 85 -1.83 0.06 -2.02
N ALA A 86 -1.34 0.89 -1.09
CA ALA A 86 -1.41 0.62 0.34
C ALA A 86 -2.69 1.17 1.00
N VAL A 87 -3.56 1.84 0.24
CA VAL A 87 -4.78 2.50 0.74
C VAL A 87 -6.01 1.72 0.31
N ILE A 88 -6.94 1.54 1.25
CA ILE A 88 -8.19 0.80 1.08
C ILE A 88 -9.33 1.75 1.45
N ALA A 89 -10.09 2.13 0.41
CA ALA A 89 -11.21 3.07 0.48
C ALA A 89 -12.45 2.46 1.13
#